data_AF-A0A1J0GEZ8-F1
#
_entry.id   AF-A0A1J0GEZ8-F1
#
_cell.length_a   1.000
_cell.length_b   1.000
_cell.length_c   1.000
_cell.angle_alpha   90.00
_cell.angle_beta   90.00
_cell.angle_gamma   90.00
#
_symmetry.space_group_name_H-M   'P 1'
#
loop_
_entity.id
_entity.type
_entity.pdbx_description
1 polymer ?
#
loop_
_entity_poly.entity_id
_entity_poly.type
_entity_poly.pdbx_seq_one_letter_code
_entity_poly.pdbx_strand_id
1 'polypeptide(L)'
;MRRNLIKFKRFHSILNYDSNCSTGDKDYLLPKLASSLKNAKTLDMAVGFLMESGVKLLINDLKLVSQSGVRIRILTGNHLNITQPQALYLVKEALGDKVDLRFYNIKNKSFHPKSYIFEYEEDGDVFIGYSNMSNSALTSGIEWNYRINHLLQSCRIRT
;
A
#
# COMPACT_ATOMS: atom_id res chain seq x y z
N MET A 1 -15.12 14.92 -44.05
CA MET A 1 -15.32 14.54 -42.64
C MET A 1 -14.25 15.19 -41.78
N ARG A 2 -14.60 16.23 -41.00
CA ARG A 2 -13.66 16.90 -40.09
C ARG A 2 -13.43 15.99 -38.87
N ARG A 3 -12.19 15.52 -38.66
CA ARG A 3 -11.80 14.79 -37.44
C ARG A 3 -11.74 15.81 -36.29
N ASN A 4 -12.64 15.67 -35.32
CA ASN A 4 -12.55 16.40 -34.06
C ASN A 4 -11.31 15.89 -33.29
N LEU A 5 -10.21 16.66 -33.32
CA LEU A 5 -9.11 16.46 -32.39
C LEU A 5 -9.57 16.85 -30.99
N ILE A 6 -9.69 15.85 -30.11
CA ILE A 6 -9.83 16.08 -28.67
C ILE A 6 -8.52 16.73 -28.20
N LYS A 7 -8.57 18.03 -27.90
CA LYS A 7 -7.45 18.75 -27.28
C LYS A 7 -7.39 18.39 -25.80
N PHE A 8 -6.44 17.55 -25.41
CA PHE A 8 -6.11 17.35 -24.01
C PHE A 8 -5.46 18.62 -23.47
N LYS A 9 -6.13 19.32 -22.54
CA LYS A 9 -5.52 20.40 -21.77
C LYS A 9 -4.47 19.79 -20.85
N ARG A 10 -3.20 20.15 -21.07
CA ARG A 10 -2.11 19.83 -20.15
C ARG A 10 -2.28 20.70 -18.90
N PHE A 11 -2.90 20.16 -17.86
CA PHE A 11 -2.97 20.83 -16.57
C PHE A 11 -1.58 20.84 -15.95
N HIS A 12 -1.00 22.03 -15.79
CA HIS A 12 0.12 22.25 -14.89
C HIS A 12 -0.45 22.57 -13.52
N SER A 13 -0.66 21.54 -12.69
CA SER A 13 -0.92 21.72 -11.26
C SER A 13 0.41 21.79 -10.52
N ILE A 14 0.54 22.80 -9.67
CA ILE A 14 1.56 22.86 -8.63
C ILE A 14 1.33 21.65 -7.72
N LEU A 15 2.33 20.78 -7.58
CA LEU A 15 2.22 19.57 -6.76
C LEU A 15 2.16 19.97 -5.30
N ASN A 16 0.98 19.86 -4.71
CA ASN A 16 0.82 19.94 -3.27
C ASN A 16 1.07 18.53 -2.71
N TYR A 17 2.26 18.29 -2.18
CA TYR A 17 2.65 16.97 -1.65
C TYR A 17 1.77 16.50 -0.47
N ASP A 18 1.04 17.42 0.15
CA ASP A 18 0.13 17.17 1.27
C ASP A 18 -1.32 16.88 0.82
N SER A 19 -1.52 16.49 -0.44
CA SER A 19 -2.81 16.00 -0.92
C SER A 19 -3.23 14.73 -0.15
N ASN A 20 -4.52 14.61 0.17
CA ASN A 20 -5.10 13.34 0.62
C ASN A 20 -5.29 12.34 -0.53
N CYS A 21 -4.99 12.73 -1.77
CA CYS A 21 -5.08 11.83 -2.92
C CYS A 21 -3.67 11.43 -3.38
N SER A 22 -3.55 10.25 -3.97
CA SER A 22 -2.46 9.90 -4.87
C SER A 22 -3.07 9.41 -6.16
N THR A 23 -2.70 10.05 -7.27
CA THR A 23 -3.32 9.82 -8.59
C THR A 23 -2.35 9.28 -9.64
N GLY A 24 -1.08 9.06 -9.28
CA GLY A 24 -0.01 8.72 -10.20
C GLY A 24 0.58 9.94 -10.93
N ASP A 25 1.34 9.67 -12.00
CA ASP A 25 2.14 10.63 -12.80
C ASP A 25 3.20 11.39 -11.98
N LYS A 26 2.75 12.30 -11.13
CA LYS A 26 3.60 13.11 -10.27
C LYS A 26 3.26 12.98 -8.78
N ASP A 27 2.19 12.26 -8.45
CA ASP A 27 1.69 12.05 -7.08
C ASP A 27 1.47 10.54 -6.83
N TYR A 28 2.58 9.84 -6.58
CA TYR A 28 2.61 8.41 -6.35
C TYR A 28 2.34 8.05 -4.88
N LEU A 29 1.87 6.82 -4.65
CA LEU A 29 1.54 6.34 -3.31
C LEU A 29 2.79 6.06 -2.46
N LEU A 30 3.90 5.58 -3.07
CA LEU A 30 5.09 5.13 -2.34
C LEU A 30 5.64 6.17 -1.34
N PRO A 31 5.85 7.45 -1.71
CA PRO A 31 6.38 8.44 -0.78
C PRO A 31 5.47 8.66 0.44
N LYS A 32 4.14 8.57 0.26
CA LYS A 32 3.18 8.74 1.34
C LYS A 32 3.21 7.53 2.30
N LEU A 33 3.27 6.30 1.77
CA LEU A 33 3.44 5.10 2.60
C LEU A 33 4.74 5.14 3.39
N ALA A 34 5.86 5.51 2.75
CA ALA A 34 7.15 5.62 3.42
C ALA A 34 7.15 6.71 4.51
N SER A 35 6.42 7.82 4.30
CA SER A 35 6.24 8.86 5.31
C SER A 35 5.44 8.34 6.51
N SER A 36 4.27 7.73 6.28
CA SER A 36 3.42 7.20 7.35
C SER A 36 4.11 6.08 8.15
N LEU A 37 4.92 5.25 7.48
CA LEU A 37 5.66 4.17 8.13
C LEU A 37 6.64 4.66 9.20
N LYS A 38 7.24 5.85 9.04
CA LYS A 38 8.22 6.42 9.99
C LYS A 38 7.60 6.73 11.37
N ASN A 39 6.31 7.05 11.40
CA ASN A 39 5.60 7.42 12.63
C ASN A 39 4.79 6.26 13.23
N ALA A 40 4.67 5.15 12.49
CA ALA A 40 3.80 4.03 12.83
C ALA A 40 4.24 3.34 14.13
N LYS A 41 3.28 3.06 15.01
CA LYS A 41 3.37 2.03 16.07
C LYS A 41 2.93 0.68 15.55
N THR A 42 2.04 0.67 14.58
CA THR A 42 1.61 -0.55 13.89
C THR A 42 1.30 -0.30 12.42
N LEU A 43 1.50 -1.33 11.62
CA LEU A 43 1.15 -1.40 10.20
C LEU A 43 0.25 -2.60 9.95
N ASP A 44 -0.93 -2.36 9.41
CA ASP A 44 -1.88 -3.37 8.94
C ASP A 44 -2.06 -3.20 7.42
N MET A 45 -1.65 -4.20 6.64
CA MET A 45 -1.82 -4.23 5.18
C MET A 45 -2.80 -5.32 4.76
N ALA A 46 -3.81 -4.96 3.97
CA ALA A 46 -4.66 -5.91 3.26
C ALA A 46 -4.58 -5.62 1.76
N VAL A 47 -3.84 -6.46 1.04
CA VAL A 47 -3.62 -6.29 -0.40
C VAL A 47 -4.00 -7.56 -1.14
N GLY A 48 -4.83 -7.42 -2.17
CA GLY A 48 -5.24 -8.54 -3.01
C GLY A 48 -4.04 -9.27 -3.59
N PHE A 49 -3.03 -8.50 -4.06
CA PHE A 49 -1.81 -9.04 -4.65
C PHE A 49 -0.56 -8.50 -3.95
N LEU A 50 0.34 -9.41 -3.60
CA LEU A 50 1.67 -9.11 -3.09
C LEU A 50 2.72 -9.53 -4.14
N MET A 51 3.42 -8.58 -4.73
CA MET A 51 4.44 -8.83 -5.76
C MET A 51 5.83 -8.46 -5.25
N GLU A 52 6.84 -9.23 -5.65
CA GLU A 52 8.23 -9.06 -5.22
C GLU A 52 8.73 -7.65 -5.55
N SER A 53 8.35 -7.14 -6.72
CA SER A 53 8.72 -5.81 -7.20
C SER A 53 8.20 -4.68 -6.31
N GLY A 54 7.02 -4.86 -5.69
CA GLY A 54 6.47 -3.90 -4.74
C GLY A 54 7.11 -4.02 -3.37
N VAL A 55 7.28 -5.26 -2.88
CA VAL A 55 7.93 -5.52 -1.58
C VAL A 55 9.33 -4.93 -1.53
N LYS A 56 10.14 -5.09 -2.59
CA LYS A 56 11.50 -4.54 -2.66
C LYS A 56 11.58 -3.03 -2.45
N LEU A 57 10.53 -2.28 -2.76
CA LEU A 57 10.51 -0.82 -2.58
C LEU A 57 10.44 -0.42 -1.10
N LEU A 58 9.82 -1.23 -0.25
CA LEU A 58 9.56 -0.92 1.16
C LEU A 58 10.28 -1.86 2.14
N ILE A 59 10.94 -2.93 1.67
CA ILE A 59 11.49 -3.98 2.53
C ILE A 59 12.51 -3.45 3.55
N ASN A 60 13.33 -2.48 3.16
CA ASN A 60 14.30 -1.85 4.05
C ASN A 60 13.60 -1.02 5.13
N ASP A 61 12.59 -0.22 4.76
CA ASP A 61 11.82 0.57 5.72
C ASP A 61 11.06 -0.34 6.69
N LEU A 62 10.42 -1.40 6.19
CA LEU A 62 9.75 -2.42 7.00
C LEU A 62 10.71 -3.08 7.99
N LYS A 63 11.93 -3.42 7.54
CA LYS A 63 12.97 -4.01 8.40
C LYS A 63 13.38 -3.06 9.52
N LEU A 64 13.60 -1.78 9.19
CA LEU A 64 13.99 -0.76 10.16
C LEU A 64 12.91 -0.54 11.22
N VAL A 65 11.65 -0.34 10.82
CA VAL A 65 10.59 -0.09 11.81
C VAL A 65 10.25 -1.33 12.62
N SER A 66 10.37 -2.52 12.03
CA SER A 66 10.21 -3.79 12.73
C SER A 66 11.26 -3.97 13.83
N GLN A 67 12.51 -3.54 13.59
CA GLN A 67 13.56 -3.53 14.61
C GLN A 67 13.27 -2.54 15.74
N SER A 68 12.57 -1.43 15.44
CA SER A 68 12.11 -0.45 16.43
C SER A 68 10.83 -0.86 17.18
N GLY A 69 10.34 -2.09 16.97
CA GLY A 69 9.19 -2.65 17.70
C GLY A 69 7.81 -2.39 17.06
N VAL A 70 7.76 -1.86 15.83
CA VAL A 70 6.50 -1.68 15.10
C VAL A 70 5.90 -3.05 14.78
N ARG A 71 4.63 -3.26 15.16
CA ARG A 71 3.91 -4.50 14.84
C ARG A 71 3.41 -4.44 13.39
N ILE A 72 3.82 -5.40 12.58
CA ILE A 72 3.47 -5.46 11.16
C ILE A 72 2.56 -6.68 10.92
N ARG A 73 1.42 -6.45 10.27
CA ARG A 73 0.53 -7.49 9.77
C ARG A 73 0.30 -7.31 8.28
N ILE A 74 0.41 -8.40 7.54
CA ILE A 74 0.16 -8.44 6.09
C ILE A 74 -0.82 -9.55 5.82
N LEU A 75 -2.01 -9.20 5.33
CA LEU A 75 -2.99 -10.11 4.79
C LEU A 75 -2.99 -9.99 3.26
N THR A 76 -2.68 -11.08 2.57
CA THR A 76 -2.80 -11.17 1.11
C THR A 76 -3.58 -12.41 0.70
N GLY A 77 -3.94 -12.55 -0.57
CA GLY A 77 -4.68 -13.70 -1.06
C GLY A 77 -4.11 -14.24 -2.37
N ASN A 78 -4.73 -15.32 -2.87
CA ASN A 78 -4.37 -15.90 -4.17
C ASN A 78 -5.36 -15.59 -5.30
N HIS A 79 -6.13 -14.52 -5.18
CA HIS A 79 -7.08 -14.20 -6.24
C HIS A 79 -6.32 -14.03 -7.57
N LEU A 80 -6.81 -14.66 -8.64
CA LEU A 80 -6.18 -14.68 -9.97
C LEU A 80 -4.75 -15.24 -10.04
N ASN A 81 -4.24 -15.89 -8.99
CA ASN A 81 -2.86 -16.41 -8.92
C ASN A 81 -1.76 -15.35 -9.16
N ILE A 82 -2.00 -14.10 -8.74
CA ILE A 82 -1.06 -12.98 -8.99
C ILE A 82 -0.04 -12.80 -7.85
N THR A 83 -0.40 -13.13 -6.60
CA THR A 83 0.55 -13.05 -5.48
C THR A 83 1.75 -13.96 -5.73
N GLN A 84 2.94 -13.36 -5.69
CA GLN A 84 4.18 -14.04 -6.04
C GLN A 84 4.78 -14.72 -4.81
N PRO A 85 5.09 -16.03 -4.85
CA PRO A 85 5.74 -16.73 -3.74
C PRO A 85 7.03 -16.05 -3.28
N GLN A 86 7.82 -15.51 -4.22
CA GLN A 86 9.05 -14.77 -3.95
C GLN A 86 8.81 -13.54 -3.05
N ALA A 87 7.67 -12.88 -3.20
CA ALA A 87 7.30 -11.75 -2.34
C ALA A 87 7.07 -12.19 -0.89
N LEU A 88 6.43 -13.34 -0.69
CA LEU A 88 6.19 -13.93 0.63
C LEU A 88 7.51 -14.36 1.29
N TYR A 89 8.39 -15.01 0.53
CA TYR A 89 9.73 -15.38 1.00
C TYR A 89 10.54 -14.15 1.39
N LEU A 90 10.57 -13.12 0.54
CA LEU A 90 11.32 -11.89 0.81
C LEU A 90 10.85 -11.20 2.10
N VAL A 91 9.53 -11.13 2.33
CA VAL A 91 8.97 -10.59 3.58
C VAL A 91 9.40 -11.43 4.79
N LYS A 92 9.26 -12.76 4.71
CA LYS A 92 9.61 -13.64 5.84
C LYS A 92 11.11 -13.69 6.11
N GLU A 93 11.95 -13.64 5.09
CA GLU A 93 13.40 -13.56 5.22
C GLU A 93 13.83 -12.27 5.92
N ALA A 94 13.27 -11.13 5.51
CA ALA A 94 13.67 -9.84 6.07
C ALA A 94 13.15 -9.58 7.49
N LEU A 95 11.93 -10.03 7.80
CA LEU A 95 11.22 -9.67 9.03
C LEU A 95 11.10 -10.83 10.04
N GLY A 96 11.25 -12.09 9.60
CA GLY A 96 11.15 -13.27 10.45
C GLY A 96 9.79 -13.35 11.17
N ASP A 97 9.83 -13.46 12.49
CA ASP A 97 8.65 -13.54 13.35
C ASP A 97 8.08 -12.17 13.76
N LYS A 98 8.72 -11.09 13.33
CA LYS A 98 8.26 -9.72 13.60
C LYS A 98 7.13 -9.27 12.65
N VAL A 99 6.70 -10.15 11.74
CA VAL A 99 5.56 -9.93 10.84
C VAL A 99 4.53 -11.05 10.99
N ASP A 100 3.28 -10.66 11.17
CA ASP A 100 2.11 -11.54 11.06
C ASP A 100 1.67 -11.59 9.58
N LEU A 101 2.28 -12.49 8.82
CA LEU A 101 1.97 -12.71 7.40
C LEU A 101 0.90 -13.81 7.26
N ARG A 102 -0.26 -13.43 6.75
CA ARG A 102 -1.41 -14.33 6.56
C ARG A 102 -1.85 -14.40 5.11
N PHE A 103 -2.41 -15.55 4.76
CA PHE A 103 -2.88 -15.84 3.42
C PHE A 103 -4.37 -16.17 3.42
N TYR A 104 -5.16 -15.33 2.77
CA TYR A 104 -6.58 -15.53 2.58
C TYR A 104 -6.83 -16.59 1.50
N ASN A 105 -7.41 -17.72 1.90
CA ASN A 105 -7.64 -18.87 1.03
C ASN A 105 -9.04 -19.48 1.22
N ILE A 106 -10.09 -18.66 1.07
CA ILE A 106 -11.47 -19.16 1.04
C ILE A 106 -11.84 -19.47 -0.40
N LYS A 107 -12.23 -20.73 -0.66
CA LYS A 107 -12.69 -21.17 -1.99
C LYS A 107 -13.88 -20.33 -2.44
N ASN A 108 -13.90 -19.99 -3.73
CA ASN A 108 -14.98 -19.22 -4.38
C ASN A 108 -15.27 -17.84 -3.78
N LYS A 109 -14.35 -17.26 -3.00
CA LYS A 109 -14.49 -15.90 -2.46
C LYS A 109 -13.27 -15.06 -2.86
N SER A 110 -13.53 -13.96 -3.58
CA SER A 110 -12.47 -13.04 -3.99
C SER A 110 -11.95 -12.25 -2.78
N PHE A 111 -10.63 -12.12 -2.70
CA PHE A 111 -9.95 -11.23 -1.77
C PHE A 111 -9.19 -10.19 -2.58
N HIS A 112 -9.77 -8.99 -2.66
CA HIS A 112 -9.23 -7.91 -3.46
C HIS A 112 -9.13 -6.54 -2.77
N PRO A 113 -9.02 -6.43 -1.43
CA PRO A 113 -8.79 -5.13 -0.80
C PRO A 113 -7.42 -4.56 -1.23
N LYS A 114 -7.27 -3.24 -1.15
CA LYS A 114 -5.97 -2.56 -1.15
C LYS A 114 -6.03 -1.47 -0.09
N SER A 115 -5.64 -1.82 1.11
CA SER A 115 -5.60 -0.90 2.23
C SER A 115 -4.29 -1.01 2.99
N TYR A 116 -3.75 0.15 3.36
CA TYR A 116 -2.55 0.31 4.15
C TYR A 116 -2.93 1.17 5.35
N ILE A 117 -2.86 0.61 6.55
CA ILE A 117 -3.35 1.23 7.77
C ILE A 117 -2.16 1.38 8.73
N PHE A 118 -1.87 2.62 9.07
CA PHE A 118 -0.81 3.02 9.98
C PHE A 118 -1.48 3.60 11.22
N GLU A 119 -1.20 3.05 12.40
CA GLU A 119 -1.62 3.68 13.66
C GLU A 119 -0.39 4.26 14.36
N TYR A 120 -0.57 5.46 14.88
CA TYR A 120 0.38 6.23 15.69
C TYR A 120 -0.04 6.17 17.16
N GLU A 121 0.58 6.98 18.02
CA GLU A 121 0.21 7.02 19.44
C GLU A 121 -1.20 7.60 19.66
N GLU A 122 -1.54 8.69 18.95
CA GLU A 122 -2.80 9.43 19.14
C GLU A 122 -3.62 9.58 17.84
N ASP A 123 -3.13 9.05 16.73
CA ASP A 123 -3.70 9.25 15.38
C ASP A 123 -3.32 8.08 14.45
N GLY A 124 -3.59 8.17 13.16
CA GLY A 124 -3.22 7.20 12.15
C GLY A 124 -3.53 7.68 10.73
N ASP A 125 -2.99 6.94 9.76
CA ASP A 125 -3.29 7.10 8.34
C ASP A 125 -3.88 5.81 7.78
N VAL A 126 -4.96 5.92 7.02
CA VAL A 126 -5.51 4.83 6.21
C VAL A 126 -5.46 5.24 4.75
N PHE A 127 -4.73 4.47 3.95
CA PHE A 127 -4.76 4.58 2.50
C PHE A 127 -5.66 3.49 1.94
N ILE A 128 -6.66 3.88 1.14
CA ILE A 128 -7.56 2.98 0.42
C ILE A 128 -7.54 3.37 -1.05
N GLY A 129 -7.44 2.39 -1.95
CA GLY A 129 -7.44 2.68 -3.36
C GLY A 129 -7.27 1.47 -4.26
N TYR A 130 -6.64 1.69 -5.40
CA TYR A 130 -6.41 0.68 -6.42
C TYR A 130 -5.03 0.00 -6.31
N SER A 131 -4.09 0.62 -5.60
CA SER A 131 -2.70 0.17 -5.56
C SER A 131 -2.48 -1.10 -4.76
N ASN A 132 -2.25 -2.22 -5.43
CA ASN A 132 -1.66 -3.41 -4.81
C ASN A 132 -0.16 -3.17 -4.49
N MET A 133 0.48 -4.11 -3.79
CA MET A 133 1.92 -4.04 -3.50
C MET A 133 2.73 -4.52 -4.71
N SER A 134 2.85 -3.67 -5.73
CA SER A 134 3.67 -3.89 -6.93
C SER A 134 4.46 -2.62 -7.28
N ASN A 135 5.56 -2.75 -8.02
CA ASN A 135 6.34 -1.58 -8.42
C ASN A 135 5.50 -0.56 -9.20
N SER A 136 4.79 -1.02 -10.22
CA SER A 136 3.96 -0.13 -11.05
C SER A 136 2.91 0.60 -10.22
N ALA A 137 2.16 -0.10 -9.38
CA ALA A 137 1.09 0.49 -8.58
C ALA A 137 1.59 1.51 -7.54
N LEU A 138 2.86 1.44 -7.15
CA LEU A 138 3.43 2.30 -6.13
C LEU A 138 4.25 3.47 -6.70
N THR A 139 4.78 3.39 -7.93
CA THR A 139 5.76 4.37 -8.43
C THR A 139 5.58 4.90 -9.84
N SER A 140 4.76 4.28 -10.71
CA SER A 140 4.68 4.70 -12.12
C SER A 140 3.28 4.58 -12.74
N GLY A 141 2.41 3.77 -12.16
CA GLY A 141 1.03 3.59 -12.58
C GLY A 141 0.17 4.81 -12.29
N ILE A 142 -0.87 4.97 -13.11
CA ILE A 142 -1.98 5.88 -12.82
C ILE A 142 -2.94 5.13 -11.89
N GLU A 143 -2.69 5.27 -10.61
CA GLU A 143 -3.46 4.64 -9.54
C GLU A 143 -4.19 5.70 -8.74
N TRP A 144 -5.37 5.38 -8.25
CA TRP A 144 -6.15 6.28 -7.41
C TRP A 144 -6.19 5.75 -5.99
N ASN A 145 -5.68 6.53 -5.05
CA ASN A 145 -5.69 6.23 -3.62
C ASN A 145 -6.10 7.46 -2.84
N TYR A 146 -6.85 7.24 -1.77
CA TYR A 146 -7.26 8.27 -0.84
C TYR A 146 -6.70 7.97 0.54
N ARG A 147 -6.14 8.99 1.19
CA ARG A 147 -5.64 9.02 2.54
C ARG A 147 -6.72 9.60 3.45
N ILE A 148 -7.11 8.81 4.43
CA ILE A 148 -7.89 9.25 5.58
C ILE A 148 -6.90 9.45 6.71
N ASN A 149 -6.77 10.69 7.18
CA ASN A 149 -5.96 11.08 8.33
C ASN A 149 -6.87 11.34 9.55
N HIS A 150 -6.29 11.56 10.74
CA HIS A 150 -7.04 11.93 11.95
C HIS A 150 -7.99 10.81 12.43
N LEU A 151 -7.47 9.59 12.48
CA LEU A 151 -8.19 8.42 12.97
C LEU A 151 -8.26 8.42 14.49
N LEU A 152 -9.32 9.02 15.03
CA LEU A 152 -9.63 9.02 16.47
C LEU A 152 -9.98 7.63 17.02
N GLN A 153 -10.16 6.63 16.16
CA GLN A 153 -10.47 5.25 16.54
C GLN A 153 -9.57 4.27 15.78
N SER A 154 -9.09 3.24 16.50
CA SER A 154 -8.23 2.20 15.92
C SER A 154 -8.97 1.45 14.80
N CYS A 155 -8.37 1.40 13.61
CA CYS A 155 -8.88 0.66 12.47
C CYS A 155 -7.95 -0.53 12.22
N ARG A 156 -8.45 -1.75 12.42
CA ARG A 156 -7.65 -2.97 12.36
C ARG A 156 -8.23 -3.96 11.36
N ILE A 157 -7.36 -4.61 10.60
CA ILE A 157 -7.77 -5.77 9.80
C ILE A 157 -8.02 -6.93 10.77
N ARG A 158 -9.28 -7.36 10.88
CA ARG A 158 -9.65 -8.57 11.61
C ARG A 158 -9.30 -9.79 10.75
N THR A 159 -8.46 -10.66 11.27
CA THR A 159 -7.88 -11.81 10.56
C THR A 159 -8.11 -13.11 11.29
#